data_AF-N1WYF2-F1
#
_entry.id   AF-N1WYF2-F1
#
_cell.length_a   1.000
_cell.length_b   1.000
_cell.length_c   1.000
_cell.angle_alpha   90.00
_cell.angle_beta   90.00
_cell.angle_gamma   90.00
#
_symmetry.space_group_name_H-M   'P 1'
#
loop_
_entity.id
_entity.type
_entity.pdbx_description
1 polymer ?
#
loop_
_entity_poly.entity_id
_entity_poly.type
_entity_poly.pdbx_seq_one_letter_code
_entity_poly.pdbx_strand_id
1 'polypeptide(L)'
;MSNCNWCGELDEVIITSGGSPSPPSPYVSIAHMYPTGGGGGLPNEWDFGGGGGHNGTHNPDNPDPEENPCDKINELESDRAFKRRLLDLEENTSLDYETVFLINHNDVPYDPIAGSPNTDEINFNVSGTIDGYLHSHVLPNGNSIFSPDDIEALYLLYNNGHINNTGTFVISVVTGHGTSYSIIIDDINAFNTFSQNNLIGDNFNSFSIGYEADYNQLNNLFGLSSISAREVALLNALENSGLSILKGNSDYSDWQKIKAQGRQTVDVDCN
;
A
#
# COMPACT_ATOMS: atom_id res chain seq x y z
N MET A 1 34.57 26.67 -7.88
CA MET A 1 33.37 26.79 -7.05
C MET A 1 32.21 26.32 -7.91
N SER A 2 31.84 25.05 -7.81
CA SER A 2 30.75 24.46 -8.59
C SER A 2 29.46 24.56 -7.78
N ASN A 3 28.53 25.36 -8.26
CA ASN A 3 27.16 25.41 -7.73
C ASN A 3 26.45 24.10 -8.07
N CYS A 4 25.91 23.45 -7.03
CA CYS A 4 25.01 22.31 -7.16
C CYS A 4 23.70 22.82 -7.78
N ASN A 5 23.34 22.29 -8.94
CA ASN A 5 22.23 22.80 -9.76
C ASN A 5 21.05 21.81 -9.85
N TRP A 6 20.98 20.86 -8.91
CA TRP A 6 19.97 19.81 -8.84
C TRP A 6 19.65 19.51 -7.37
N CYS A 7 18.92 20.42 -6.75
CA CYS A 7 18.03 20.08 -5.63
C CYS A 7 16.63 20.13 -6.25
N GLY A 8 16.20 19.02 -6.86
CA GLY A 8 14.80 18.85 -7.24
C GLY A 8 14.06 18.40 -6.00
N GLU A 9 13.41 19.33 -5.32
CA GLU A 9 12.28 19.05 -4.45
C GLU A 9 11.17 18.51 -5.39
N LEU A 10 10.87 17.21 -5.28
CA LEU A 10 9.67 16.61 -5.81
C LEU A 10 8.93 16.12 -4.57
N ASP A 11 8.00 16.94 -4.09
CA ASP A 11 7.05 16.55 -3.06
C ASP A 11 6.00 15.67 -3.77
N GLU A 12 5.95 14.39 -3.44
CA GLU A 12 4.92 13.47 -3.92
C GLU A 12 3.88 13.36 -2.77
N VAL A 13 2.58 13.36 -3.04
CA VAL A 13 1.47 13.24 -2.04
C VAL A 13 1.43 14.25 -0.86
N ILE A 14 0.67 15.34 -1.01
CA ILE A 14 0.29 16.24 0.09
C ILE A 14 -1.14 15.92 0.57
N ILE A 15 -1.26 15.40 1.80
CA ILE A 15 -2.55 15.19 2.49
C ILE A 15 -2.90 16.42 3.36
N THR A 16 -4.09 17.01 3.18
CA THR A 16 -4.55 18.13 4.02
C THR A 16 -5.75 17.74 4.90
N SER A 17 -5.60 17.87 6.23
CA SER A 17 -6.58 17.42 7.22
C SER A 17 -7.81 18.34 7.31
N GLY A 18 -9.02 17.76 7.21
CA GLY A 18 -10.29 18.44 7.51
C GLY A 18 -11.21 17.60 8.40
N GLY A 19 -11.32 17.96 9.68
CA GLY A 19 -12.44 17.60 10.57
C GLY A 19 -12.25 16.38 11.49
N SER A 20 -12.57 16.56 12.79
CA SER A 20 -12.48 15.58 13.89
C SER A 20 -13.17 14.22 13.62
N PRO A 21 -12.55 13.09 13.98
CA PRO A 21 -13.17 11.77 13.89
C PRO A 21 -14.04 11.43 15.10
N SER A 22 -15.11 10.67 14.82
CA SER A 22 -16.01 10.00 15.79
C SER A 22 -15.48 8.60 16.13
N PRO A 23 -15.87 7.95 17.24
CA PRO A 23 -15.23 6.73 17.72
C PRO A 23 -15.48 5.50 16.82
N PRO A 24 -14.58 4.49 16.84
CA PRO A 24 -14.58 3.39 15.87
C PRO A 24 -15.75 2.41 16.07
N SER A 25 -16.28 1.94 14.94
CA SER A 25 -17.27 0.87 14.77
C SER A 25 -16.54 -0.49 14.66
N PRO A 26 -17.17 -1.64 14.98
CA PRO A 26 -16.44 -2.90 15.12
C PRO A 26 -16.01 -3.50 13.78
N TYR A 27 -14.74 -3.92 13.76
CA TYR A 27 -14.02 -4.88 12.91
C TYR A 27 -14.77 -5.44 11.67
N VAL A 28 -14.22 -5.17 10.48
CA VAL A 28 -14.59 -5.82 9.22
C VAL A 28 -13.30 -6.23 8.49
N SER A 29 -13.16 -7.52 8.17
CA SER A 29 -12.07 -8.04 7.32
C SER A 29 -12.40 -7.78 5.84
N ILE A 30 -11.37 -7.62 4.98
CA ILE A 30 -11.54 -7.42 3.54
C ILE A 30 -12.41 -8.53 2.93
N ALA A 31 -12.29 -9.76 3.43
CA ALA A 31 -13.11 -10.90 3.01
C ALA A 31 -14.60 -10.80 3.43
N HIS A 32 -14.94 -10.00 4.45
CA HIS A 32 -16.31 -9.82 4.94
C HIS A 32 -17.07 -8.66 4.29
N MET A 33 -16.43 -7.87 3.40
CA MET A 33 -17.02 -6.66 2.81
C MET A 33 -17.87 -6.87 1.57
N TYR A 34 -17.91 -8.07 0.98
CA TYR A 34 -18.65 -8.28 -0.26
C TYR A 34 -19.71 -9.37 -0.11
N PRO A 35 -21.01 -9.07 -0.35
CA PRO A 35 -21.89 -10.11 -0.81
C PRO A 35 -21.29 -10.63 -2.12
N THR A 36 -21.05 -11.94 -2.19
CA THR A 36 -20.84 -12.68 -3.43
C THR A 36 -22.12 -12.65 -4.28
N GLY A 37 -22.51 -11.46 -4.74
CA GLY A 37 -23.50 -11.23 -5.77
C GLY A 37 -22.76 -10.53 -6.91
N GLY A 38 -22.12 -11.23 -7.84
CA GLY A 38 -22.83 -12.18 -8.68
C GLY A 38 -23.72 -11.38 -9.61
N GLY A 39 -23.16 -11.01 -10.77
CA GLY A 39 -23.96 -10.50 -11.88
C GLY A 39 -25.12 -11.45 -12.16
N GLY A 40 -26.29 -10.89 -12.44
CA GLY A 40 -27.52 -11.69 -12.56
C GLY A 40 -28.52 -11.06 -13.50
N GLY A 41 -28.11 -10.84 -14.75
CA GLY A 41 -29.03 -10.90 -15.87
C GLY A 41 -29.18 -12.37 -16.30
N LEU A 42 -30.42 -12.87 -16.19
CA LEU A 42 -31.00 -14.13 -16.69
C LEU A 42 -31.02 -15.35 -15.73
N PRO A 43 -32.11 -16.16 -15.76
CA PRO A 43 -32.58 -16.92 -14.62
C PRO A 43 -32.57 -18.42 -14.87
N ASN A 44 -31.51 -19.12 -14.50
CA ASN A 44 -31.56 -20.58 -14.41
C ASN A 44 -30.34 -21.18 -13.71
N GLU A 45 -30.63 -21.65 -12.48
CA GLU A 45 -30.38 -23.03 -12.05
C GLU A 45 -28.98 -23.35 -11.47
N TRP A 46 -29.01 -24.09 -10.34
CA TRP A 46 -27.93 -24.80 -9.62
C TRP A 46 -26.99 -23.92 -8.76
N ASP A 47 -26.69 -24.19 -7.48
CA ASP A 47 -27.06 -25.23 -6.51
C ASP A 47 -26.58 -24.73 -5.13
N PHE A 48 -27.32 -25.05 -4.05
CA PHE A 48 -26.97 -24.69 -2.67
C PHE A 48 -26.04 -25.75 -2.06
N GLY A 49 -24.83 -25.35 -1.67
CA GLY A 49 -24.03 -26.04 -0.65
C GLY A 49 -23.44 -24.98 0.29
N GLY A 50 -23.55 -25.02 1.62
CA GLY A 50 -23.78 -26.13 2.53
C GLY A 50 -22.59 -26.22 3.49
N GLY A 51 -22.74 -25.68 4.70
CA GLY A 51 -21.76 -25.80 5.81
C GLY A 51 -21.27 -24.45 6.33
N GLY A 52 -21.21 -24.13 7.62
CA GLY A 52 -21.55 -24.84 8.85
C GLY A 52 -21.49 -23.80 9.97
N GLY A 53 -22.52 -23.73 10.80
CA GLY A 53 -22.58 -22.75 11.89
C GLY A 53 -21.62 -23.07 13.01
N HIS A 54 -20.77 -22.12 13.38
CA HIS A 54 -20.07 -22.09 14.66
C HIS A 54 -20.50 -20.83 15.43
N ASN A 55 -21.41 -21.03 16.38
CA ASN A 55 -21.68 -20.10 17.46
C ASN A 55 -20.50 -20.18 18.45
N GLY A 56 -19.49 -19.35 18.25
CA GLY A 56 -18.44 -19.10 19.24
C GLY A 56 -18.83 -17.88 20.09
N THR A 57 -19.02 -18.09 21.38
CA THR A 57 -19.22 -17.00 22.35
C THR A 57 -17.97 -16.12 22.40
N HIS A 58 -18.04 -14.88 21.89
CA HIS A 58 -16.98 -13.89 22.05
C HIS A 58 -16.79 -13.55 23.54
N ASN A 59 -15.63 -13.94 24.07
CA ASN A 59 -15.11 -13.45 25.35
C ASN A 59 -14.16 -12.29 25.03
N PRO A 60 -14.40 -11.05 25.49
CA PRO A 60 -13.65 -9.87 25.06
C PRO A 60 -12.23 -9.74 25.63
N ASP A 61 -11.72 -10.78 26.32
CA ASP A 61 -10.45 -10.75 27.05
C ASP A 61 -9.32 -11.58 26.40
N ASN A 62 -9.49 -12.05 25.16
CA ASN A 62 -8.40 -12.70 24.43
C ASN A 62 -7.98 -11.80 23.26
N PRO A 63 -6.76 -11.25 23.23
CA PRO A 63 -6.28 -10.60 22.01
C PRO A 63 -6.34 -11.64 20.90
N ASP A 64 -6.95 -11.28 19.77
CA ASP A 64 -6.91 -12.11 18.57
C ASP A 64 -5.44 -12.43 18.25
N PRO A 65 -5.13 -13.63 17.77
CA PRO A 65 -3.77 -13.94 17.35
C PRO A 65 -3.36 -12.92 16.30
N GLU A 66 -2.19 -12.31 16.49
CA GLU A 66 -1.56 -11.40 15.54
C GLU A 66 -1.50 -12.11 14.18
N GLU A 67 -2.34 -11.68 13.24
CA GLU A 67 -2.46 -12.33 11.93
C GLU A 67 -1.10 -12.31 11.23
N ASN A 68 -0.66 -13.49 10.77
CA ASN A 68 0.59 -13.60 10.03
C ASN A 68 0.45 -12.77 8.74
N PRO A 69 1.46 -11.98 8.34
CA PRO A 69 1.51 -11.31 7.03
C PRO A 69 1.07 -12.18 5.85
N CYS A 70 1.30 -13.49 5.95
CA CYS A 70 0.90 -14.49 4.97
C CYS A 70 -0.61 -14.76 4.88
N ASP A 71 -1.37 -14.57 5.96
CA ASP A 71 -2.83 -14.68 5.92
C ASP A 71 -3.43 -13.48 5.17
N LYS A 72 -2.86 -12.28 5.37
CA LYS A 72 -3.25 -11.08 4.62
C LYS A 72 -2.95 -11.20 3.12
N ILE A 73 -1.82 -11.81 2.77
CA ILE A 73 -1.46 -12.14 1.37
C ILE A 73 -2.57 -12.97 0.71
N ASN A 74 -2.99 -14.06 1.37
CA ASN A 74 -4.04 -14.94 0.83
C ASN A 74 -5.38 -14.22 0.64
N GLU A 75 -5.71 -13.27 1.53
CA GLU A 75 -6.93 -12.45 1.37
C GLU A 75 -6.86 -11.60 0.09
N LEU A 76 -5.74 -10.90 -0.15
CA LEU A 76 -5.53 -10.08 -1.35
C LEU A 76 -5.60 -10.90 -2.65
N GLU A 77 -5.04 -12.12 -2.63
CA GLU A 77 -5.08 -13.06 -3.76
C GLU A 77 -6.49 -13.57 -4.09
N SER A 78 -7.43 -13.52 -3.16
CA SER A 78 -8.78 -14.02 -3.40
C SER A 78 -9.78 -12.92 -3.79
N ASP A 79 -9.43 -11.65 -3.54
CA ASP A 79 -10.32 -10.51 -3.75
C ASP A 79 -10.39 -10.10 -5.24
N ARG A 80 -11.52 -10.42 -5.86
CA ARG A 80 -11.79 -10.09 -7.27
C ARG A 80 -11.92 -8.57 -7.49
N ALA A 81 -12.50 -7.83 -6.56
CA ALA A 81 -12.70 -6.40 -6.72
C ALA A 81 -11.36 -5.67 -6.61
N PHE A 82 -10.53 -6.06 -5.64
CA PHE A 82 -9.17 -5.55 -5.48
C PHE A 82 -8.32 -5.80 -6.74
N LYS A 83 -8.27 -7.04 -7.23
CA LYS A 83 -7.58 -7.37 -8.49
C LYS A 83 -8.09 -6.59 -9.68
N ARG A 84 -9.41 -6.37 -9.77
CA ARG A 84 -9.98 -5.58 -10.86
C ARG A 84 -9.46 -4.15 -10.83
N ARG A 85 -9.29 -3.55 -9.64
CA ARG A 85 -8.73 -2.20 -9.50
C ARG A 85 -7.25 -2.13 -9.80
N LEU A 86 -6.47 -3.17 -9.50
CA LEU A 86 -5.08 -3.25 -9.93
C LEU A 86 -4.96 -3.28 -11.46
N LEU A 87 -5.83 -4.04 -12.14
CA LEU A 87 -5.89 -4.04 -13.62
C LEU A 87 -6.32 -2.66 -14.17
N ASP A 88 -7.28 -1.99 -13.54
CA ASP A 88 -7.67 -0.63 -13.94
C ASP A 88 -6.48 0.35 -13.73
N LEU A 89 -5.70 0.20 -12.65
CA LEU A 89 -4.49 1.00 -12.42
C LEU A 89 -3.39 0.70 -13.43
N GLU A 90 -3.22 -0.57 -13.84
CA GLU A 90 -2.28 -0.96 -14.89
C GLU A 90 -2.58 -0.23 -16.20
N GLU A 91 -3.85 -0.17 -16.60
CA GLU A 91 -4.30 0.63 -17.75
C GLU A 91 -4.02 2.12 -17.54
N ASN A 92 -4.21 2.63 -16.31
CA ASN A 92 -3.97 4.03 -15.95
C ASN A 92 -2.48 4.42 -15.93
N THR A 93 -1.55 3.47 -15.87
CA THR A 93 -0.09 3.78 -15.97
C THR A 93 0.30 4.45 -17.30
N SER A 94 -0.60 4.40 -18.30
CA SER A 94 -0.45 5.06 -19.60
C SER A 94 -0.96 6.51 -19.65
N LEU A 95 -1.57 7.01 -18.56
CA LEU A 95 -2.04 8.39 -18.43
C LEU A 95 -0.87 9.35 -18.14
N ASP A 96 -1.11 10.65 -18.29
CA ASP A 96 -0.17 11.71 -17.92
C ASP A 96 -0.35 12.19 -16.47
N TYR A 97 -1.05 11.42 -15.64
CA TYR A 97 -1.30 11.68 -14.22
C TYR A 97 -1.55 10.40 -13.44
N GLU A 98 -1.28 10.44 -12.15
CA GLU A 98 -1.56 9.32 -11.24
C GLU A 98 -3.05 9.21 -10.90
N THR A 99 -3.48 8.00 -10.57
CA THR A 99 -4.85 7.72 -10.12
C THR A 99 -4.83 6.93 -8.83
N VAL A 100 -5.82 7.15 -7.97
CA VAL A 100 -6.02 6.46 -6.70
C VAL A 100 -7.42 5.85 -6.66
N PHE A 101 -7.53 4.69 -6.01
CA PHE A 101 -8.79 4.14 -5.53
C PHE A 101 -8.72 4.05 -4.00
N LEU A 102 -9.59 4.77 -3.29
CA LEU A 102 -9.71 4.65 -1.83
C LEU A 102 -10.62 3.48 -1.46
N ILE A 103 -10.15 2.58 -0.61
CA ILE A 103 -10.91 1.41 -0.16
C ILE A 103 -11.85 1.85 0.97
N ASN A 104 -13.15 1.77 0.71
CA ASN A 104 -14.25 2.06 1.65
C ASN A 104 -14.23 3.45 2.26
N HIS A 105 -14.03 4.46 1.40
CA HIS A 105 -14.12 5.86 1.79
C HIS A 105 -15.59 6.28 1.91
N ASN A 106 -16.07 6.59 3.12
CA ASN A 106 -17.46 7.03 3.36
C ASN A 106 -18.52 6.07 2.78
N ASP A 107 -18.37 4.77 3.02
CA ASP A 107 -19.23 3.69 2.47
C ASP A 107 -19.18 3.56 0.93
N VAL A 108 -18.25 4.25 0.26
CA VAL A 108 -18.00 4.12 -1.18
C VAL A 108 -16.84 3.14 -1.41
N PRO A 109 -17.08 1.98 -2.03
CA PRO A 109 -16.01 1.05 -2.35
C PRO A 109 -15.19 1.54 -3.53
N TYR A 110 -13.87 1.59 -3.38
CA TYR A 110 -12.91 2.00 -4.42
C TYR A 110 -13.25 3.37 -5.02
N ASP A 111 -13.37 4.39 -4.16
CA ASP A 111 -13.66 5.77 -4.55
C ASP A 111 -12.50 6.33 -5.41
N PRO A 112 -12.73 6.64 -6.70
CA PRO A 112 -11.66 7.02 -7.61
C PRO A 112 -11.27 8.49 -7.47
N ILE A 113 -9.97 8.76 -7.45
CA ILE A 113 -9.39 10.10 -7.44
C ILE A 113 -8.35 10.18 -8.55
N ALA A 114 -8.34 11.30 -9.28
CA ALA A 114 -7.34 11.58 -10.31
C ALA A 114 -6.40 12.69 -9.84
N GLY A 115 -5.12 12.52 -10.11
CA GLY A 115 -4.08 13.52 -9.91
C GLY A 115 -4.19 14.64 -10.94
N SER A 116 -3.21 15.56 -10.87
CA SER A 116 -3.15 16.64 -11.85
C SER A 116 -2.46 16.17 -13.14
N PRO A 117 -2.95 16.55 -14.32
CA PRO A 117 -2.26 16.27 -15.57
C PRO A 117 -0.82 16.81 -15.58
N ASN A 118 0.12 16.01 -16.08
CA ASN A 118 1.55 16.31 -16.20
C ASN A 118 2.26 16.52 -14.86
N THR A 119 1.75 15.89 -13.80
CA THR A 119 2.39 15.84 -12.49
C THR A 119 2.49 14.40 -12.01
N ASP A 120 3.59 14.08 -11.35
CA ASP A 120 3.84 12.78 -10.73
C ASP A 120 3.47 12.85 -9.24
N GLU A 121 2.26 13.36 -8.98
CA GLU A 121 1.71 13.46 -7.63
C GLU A 121 0.19 13.27 -7.69
N ILE A 122 -0.35 12.75 -6.58
CA ILE A 122 -1.77 12.74 -6.32
C ILE A 122 -2.04 13.25 -4.92
N ASN A 123 -2.91 14.25 -4.83
CA ASN A 123 -3.35 14.82 -3.57
C ASN A 123 -4.78 14.38 -3.31
N PHE A 124 -5.00 13.72 -2.18
CA PHE A 124 -6.34 13.37 -1.75
C PHE A 124 -6.55 13.70 -0.27
N ASN A 125 -7.78 14.07 0.04
CA ASN A 125 -8.22 14.29 1.41
C ASN A 125 -9.25 13.22 1.75
N VAL A 126 -9.05 12.58 2.90
CA VAL A 126 -9.99 11.62 3.45
C VAL A 126 -10.83 12.32 4.51
N SER A 127 -12.15 12.29 4.37
CA SER A 127 -13.05 12.57 5.48
C SER A 127 -13.48 11.23 6.10
N GLY A 128 -13.33 11.09 7.42
CA GLY A 128 -13.59 9.81 8.10
C GLY A 128 -12.42 8.82 7.97
N THR A 129 -12.73 7.54 7.87
CA THR A 129 -11.74 6.45 7.81
C THR A 129 -11.80 5.70 6.49
N ILE A 130 -10.69 5.08 6.10
CA ILE A 130 -10.55 4.18 4.94
C ILE A 130 -9.91 2.86 5.38
N ASP A 131 -10.10 1.81 4.58
CA ASP A 131 -9.49 0.49 4.78
C ASP A 131 -8.20 0.29 3.97
N GLY A 132 -7.86 1.25 3.11
CA GLY A 132 -6.68 1.19 2.27
C GLY A 132 -6.76 2.15 1.09
N TYR A 133 -5.72 2.16 0.27
CA TYR A 133 -5.77 2.81 -1.03
C TYR A 133 -4.87 2.08 -2.04
N LEU A 134 -5.23 2.18 -3.31
CA LEU A 134 -4.40 1.70 -4.41
C LEU A 134 -4.07 2.87 -5.31
N HIS A 135 -2.85 3.00 -5.81
CA HIS A 135 -2.48 4.07 -6.71
C HIS A 135 -1.54 3.63 -7.85
N SER A 136 -1.38 4.51 -8.83
CA SER A 136 -0.56 4.26 -10.01
C SER A 136 0.61 5.23 -10.11
N HIS A 137 1.82 4.73 -10.34
CA HIS A 137 2.95 5.57 -10.76
C HIS A 137 3.06 5.61 -12.29
N VAL A 138 3.11 6.81 -12.88
CA VAL A 138 3.12 7.00 -14.34
C VAL A 138 4.53 7.30 -14.88
N LEU A 139 4.82 6.86 -16.11
CA LEU A 139 6.09 7.17 -16.78
C LEU A 139 6.07 8.59 -17.38
N PRO A 140 7.23 9.27 -17.50
CA PRO A 140 8.59 8.74 -17.31
C PRO A 140 9.17 8.90 -15.91
N ASN A 141 8.51 9.63 -15.01
CA ASN A 141 9.11 10.08 -13.76
C ASN A 141 8.72 9.21 -12.55
N GLY A 142 7.55 8.56 -12.60
CA GLY A 142 7.06 7.71 -11.53
C GLY A 142 8.03 6.59 -11.15
N ASN A 143 8.11 6.32 -9.85
CA ASN A 143 9.02 5.34 -9.29
C ASN A 143 8.57 3.91 -9.61
N SER A 144 9.52 2.98 -9.73
CA SER A 144 9.23 1.57 -9.99
C SER A 144 8.81 0.77 -8.75
N ILE A 145 8.61 1.44 -7.62
CA ILE A 145 8.11 0.97 -6.31
C ILE A 145 7.59 2.20 -5.54
N PHE A 146 7.04 2.00 -4.34
CA PHE A 146 6.66 3.09 -3.43
C PHE A 146 7.76 4.13 -3.24
N SER A 147 7.38 5.40 -3.17
CA SER A 147 8.25 6.53 -2.84
C SER A 147 8.33 6.77 -1.32
N PRO A 148 9.28 7.60 -0.84
CA PRO A 148 9.28 8.03 0.55
C PRO A 148 7.95 8.68 0.98
N ASP A 149 7.35 9.46 0.10
CA ASP A 149 6.11 10.17 0.39
C ASP A 149 4.90 9.24 0.48
N ASP A 150 4.88 8.13 -0.27
CA ASP A 150 3.88 7.07 -0.07
C ASP A 150 3.92 6.52 1.37
N ILE A 151 5.12 6.37 1.93
CA ILE A 151 5.33 5.89 3.30
C ILE A 151 4.91 6.97 4.32
N GLU A 152 5.19 8.24 4.03
CA GLU A 152 4.71 9.35 4.85
C GLU A 152 3.18 9.45 4.83
N ALA A 153 2.54 9.29 3.66
CA ALA A 153 1.10 9.28 3.50
C ALA A 153 0.44 8.20 4.36
N LEU A 154 0.98 6.98 4.37
CA LEU A 154 0.54 5.91 5.26
C LEU A 154 0.63 6.33 6.74
N TYR A 155 1.74 6.95 7.14
CA TYR A 155 1.91 7.45 8.50
C TYR A 155 0.92 8.58 8.82
N LEU A 156 0.69 9.54 7.92
CA LEU A 156 -0.25 10.63 8.13
C LEU A 156 -1.69 10.11 8.30
N LEU A 157 -2.10 9.13 7.50
CA LEU A 157 -3.39 8.46 7.65
C LEU A 157 -3.51 7.75 9.00
N TYR A 158 -2.46 7.04 9.41
CA TYR A 158 -2.41 6.36 10.71
C TYR A 158 -2.49 7.36 11.87
N ASN A 159 -1.60 8.35 11.90
CA ASN A 159 -1.46 9.31 12.99
C ASN A 159 -2.70 10.21 13.15
N ASN A 160 -3.38 10.51 12.04
CA ASN A 160 -4.59 11.34 12.05
C ASN A 160 -5.87 10.52 12.29
N GLY A 161 -5.78 9.21 12.48
CA GLY A 161 -6.94 8.35 12.77
C GLY A 161 -7.85 8.12 11.56
N HIS A 162 -7.29 8.14 10.34
CA HIS A 162 -8.00 7.87 9.09
C HIS A 162 -7.90 6.40 8.65
N ILE A 163 -7.16 5.56 9.39
CA ILE A 163 -7.14 4.11 9.20
C ILE A 163 -8.26 3.49 10.04
N ASN A 164 -9.22 2.84 9.39
CA ASN A 164 -10.34 2.18 10.06
C ASN A 164 -9.86 0.98 10.91
N ASN A 165 -9.02 0.13 10.32
CA ASN A 165 -8.46 -1.05 10.98
C ASN A 165 -7.02 -1.30 10.49
N THR A 166 -6.03 -1.08 11.36
CA THR A 166 -4.60 -1.26 11.03
C THR A 166 -4.24 -2.72 10.74
N GLY A 167 -5.01 -3.68 11.27
CA GLY A 167 -4.81 -5.10 11.01
C GLY A 167 -5.08 -5.47 9.55
N THR A 168 -6.05 -4.81 8.91
CA THR A 168 -6.47 -5.12 7.54
C THR A 168 -6.11 -4.02 6.55
N PHE A 169 -5.45 -2.96 7.01
CA PHE A 169 -5.08 -1.84 6.15
C PHE A 169 -4.02 -2.25 5.14
N VAL A 170 -4.27 -1.94 3.86
CA VAL A 170 -3.35 -2.22 2.76
C VAL A 170 -3.20 -1.00 1.87
N ILE A 171 -1.96 -0.75 1.44
CA ILE A 171 -1.70 0.18 0.34
C ILE A 171 -1.06 -0.57 -0.81
N SER A 172 -1.41 -0.22 -2.04
CA SER A 172 -0.87 -0.89 -3.22
C SER A 172 -0.49 0.10 -4.30
N VAL A 173 0.62 -0.15 -4.98
CA VAL A 173 1.06 0.64 -6.13
C VAL A 173 1.22 -0.24 -7.36
N VAL A 174 0.72 0.23 -8.50
CA VAL A 174 0.98 -0.34 -9.84
C VAL A 174 1.77 0.69 -10.64
N THR A 175 2.93 0.30 -11.16
CA THR A 175 3.84 1.28 -11.80
C THR A 175 3.92 1.08 -13.30
N GLY A 176 4.14 2.16 -14.04
CA GLY A 176 4.43 2.12 -15.48
C GLY A 176 5.72 1.38 -15.84
N HIS A 177 6.53 0.99 -14.86
CA HIS A 177 7.68 0.09 -15.06
C HIS A 177 7.29 -1.40 -15.12
N GLY A 178 5.99 -1.71 -15.05
CA GLY A 178 5.47 -3.09 -15.08
C GLY A 178 5.66 -3.83 -13.76
N THR A 179 5.68 -3.11 -12.64
CA THR A 179 5.82 -3.68 -11.29
C THR A 179 4.59 -3.37 -10.44
N SER A 180 4.32 -4.21 -9.44
CA SER A 180 3.27 -3.96 -8.46
C SER A 180 3.69 -4.42 -7.08
N TYR A 181 3.35 -3.61 -6.08
CA TYR A 181 3.69 -3.87 -4.68
C TYR A 181 2.54 -3.50 -3.77
N SER A 182 2.45 -4.18 -2.64
CA SER A 182 1.57 -3.82 -1.54
C SER A 182 2.37 -3.68 -0.25
N ILE A 183 1.94 -2.75 0.61
CA ILE A 183 2.43 -2.64 1.99
C ILE A 183 1.31 -3.01 2.94
N ILE A 184 1.68 -3.81 3.94
CA ILE A 184 0.86 -4.10 5.11
C ILE A 184 1.62 -3.72 6.38
N ILE A 185 0.86 -3.42 7.45
CA ILE A 185 1.41 -3.20 8.78
C ILE A 185 1.46 -4.56 9.49
N ASP A 186 2.66 -5.06 9.75
CA ASP A 186 2.93 -6.32 10.43
C ASP A 186 3.02 -6.14 11.94
N ASP A 187 3.70 -5.07 12.38
CA ASP A 187 3.89 -4.73 13.79
C ASP A 187 3.60 -3.26 13.99
N ILE A 188 2.45 -2.97 14.61
CA ILE A 188 1.98 -1.61 14.83
C ILE A 188 2.88 -0.81 15.79
N ASN A 189 3.55 -1.48 16.73
CA ASN A 189 4.43 -0.81 17.69
C ASN A 189 5.76 -0.44 17.02
N ALA A 190 6.30 -1.34 16.20
CA ALA A 190 7.47 -1.06 15.37
C ALA A 190 7.15 0.04 14.36
N PHE A 191 5.99 0.00 13.70
CA PHE A 191 5.54 1.04 12.78
C PHE A 191 5.43 2.40 13.47
N ASN A 192 4.74 2.46 14.60
CA ASN A 192 4.65 3.72 15.35
C ASN A 192 6.03 4.25 15.76
N THR A 193 6.94 3.38 16.21
CA THR A 193 8.30 3.79 16.61
C THR A 193 9.11 4.27 15.41
N PHE A 194 9.06 3.55 14.30
CA PHE A 194 9.75 3.89 13.07
C PHE A 194 9.27 5.24 12.53
N SER A 195 7.96 5.44 12.41
CA SER A 195 7.41 6.65 11.82
C SER A 195 7.70 7.89 12.65
N GLN A 196 7.63 7.80 13.99
CA GLN A 196 8.01 8.92 14.87
C GLN A 196 9.48 9.33 14.71
N ASN A 197 10.35 8.38 14.39
CA ASN A 197 11.78 8.63 14.22
C ASN A 197 12.19 9.05 12.80
N ASN A 198 11.40 8.69 11.78
CA ASN A 198 11.82 8.83 10.38
C ASN A 198 10.87 9.65 9.50
N LEU A 199 9.59 9.79 9.86
CA LEU A 199 8.56 10.34 8.96
C LEU A 199 7.91 11.62 9.50
N ILE A 200 8.65 12.40 10.29
CA ILE A 200 8.16 13.67 10.86
C ILE A 200 9.18 14.78 10.63
N GLY A 201 8.76 15.85 9.96
CA GLY A 201 9.55 17.07 9.80
C GLY A 201 10.93 16.80 9.21
N ASP A 202 11.98 17.33 9.83
CA ASP A 202 13.36 17.17 9.33
C ASP A 202 13.84 15.71 9.26
N ASN A 203 13.23 14.80 10.02
CA ASN A 203 13.55 13.38 9.96
C ASN A 203 13.05 12.78 8.63
N PHE A 204 11.90 13.22 8.11
CA PHE A 204 11.38 12.78 6.81
C PHE A 204 12.34 13.16 5.69
N ASN A 205 12.84 14.40 5.70
CA ASN A 205 13.86 14.83 4.74
C ASN A 205 15.11 13.94 4.80
N SER A 206 15.54 13.56 6.00
CA SER A 206 16.70 12.68 6.18
C SER A 206 16.43 11.26 5.69
N PHE A 207 15.22 10.74 5.91
CA PHE A 207 14.75 9.45 5.42
C PHE A 207 14.70 9.42 3.90
N SER A 208 14.05 10.40 3.27
CA SER A 208 13.93 10.54 1.82
C SER A 208 15.30 10.66 1.14
N ILE A 209 16.18 11.54 1.65
CA ILE A 209 17.56 11.66 1.16
C ILE A 209 18.34 10.35 1.34
N GLY A 210 18.17 9.66 2.47
CA GLY A 210 18.84 8.39 2.74
C GLY A 210 18.43 7.30 1.76
N TYR A 211 17.13 7.16 1.51
CA TYR A 211 16.57 6.24 0.51
C TYR A 211 17.12 6.52 -0.88
N GLU A 212 17.06 7.78 -1.34
CA GLU A 212 17.52 8.17 -2.67
C GLU A 212 19.05 8.03 -2.81
N ALA A 213 19.81 8.28 -1.74
CA ALA A 213 21.25 8.05 -1.72
C ALA A 213 21.61 6.57 -1.84
N ASP A 214 20.90 5.67 -1.15
CA ASP A 214 21.11 4.22 -1.25
C ASP A 214 20.74 3.71 -2.65
N TYR A 215 19.59 4.13 -3.18
CA TYR A 215 19.20 3.84 -4.57
C TYR A 215 20.30 4.27 -5.56
N ASN A 216 20.77 5.51 -5.48
CA ASN A 216 21.79 6.03 -6.38
C ASN A 216 23.11 5.26 -6.24
N GLN A 217 23.48 4.82 -5.04
CA GLN A 217 24.67 3.99 -4.84
C GLN A 217 24.48 2.60 -5.49
N LEU A 218 23.35 1.95 -5.24
CA LEU A 218 23.01 0.63 -5.78
C LEU A 218 22.96 0.64 -7.31
N ASN A 219 22.30 1.63 -7.90
CA ASN A 219 22.14 1.74 -9.35
C ASN A 219 23.44 2.20 -10.03
N ASN A 220 24.02 3.34 -9.63
CA ASN A 220 25.12 3.96 -10.36
C ASN A 220 26.49 3.32 -10.05
N LEU A 221 26.73 2.96 -8.79
CA LEU A 221 28.04 2.44 -8.37
C LEU A 221 28.10 0.92 -8.44
N PHE A 222 27.03 0.23 -8.04
CA PHE A 222 26.98 -1.24 -8.03
C PHE A 222 26.33 -1.84 -9.28
N GLY A 223 25.76 -1.02 -10.16
CA GLY A 223 25.28 -1.44 -11.48
C GLY A 223 24.00 -2.29 -11.43
N LEU A 224 23.23 -2.21 -10.35
CA LEU A 224 21.91 -2.86 -10.28
C LEU A 224 20.95 -2.19 -11.26
N SER A 225 19.97 -2.94 -11.77
CA SER A 225 18.85 -2.35 -12.53
C SER A 225 18.11 -1.32 -11.67
N SER A 226 17.46 -0.32 -12.28
CA SER A 226 16.72 0.70 -11.52
C SER A 226 15.67 0.07 -10.60
N ILE A 227 14.93 -0.93 -11.10
CA ILE A 227 13.94 -1.70 -10.31
C ILE A 227 14.61 -2.38 -9.12
N SER A 228 15.65 -3.19 -9.34
CA SER A 228 16.32 -3.92 -8.26
C SER A 228 16.98 -2.99 -7.24
N ALA A 229 17.52 -1.85 -7.69
CA ALA A 229 18.12 -0.85 -6.82
C ALA A 229 17.07 -0.18 -5.93
N ARG A 230 15.91 0.21 -6.48
CA ARG A 230 14.82 0.80 -5.70
C ARG A 230 14.19 -0.20 -4.73
N GLU A 231 13.98 -1.44 -5.15
CA GLU A 231 13.50 -2.51 -4.27
C GLU A 231 14.40 -2.66 -3.03
N VAL A 232 15.71 -2.82 -3.25
CA VAL A 232 16.67 -3.01 -2.15
C VAL A 232 16.76 -1.75 -1.28
N ALA A 233 16.81 -0.56 -1.90
CA ALA A 233 16.86 0.69 -1.16
C ALA A 233 15.63 0.89 -0.25
N LEU A 234 14.43 0.58 -0.76
CA LEU A 234 13.20 0.72 0.03
C LEU A 234 13.21 -0.28 1.19
N LEU A 235 13.56 -1.54 0.91
CA LEU A 235 13.61 -2.58 1.93
C LEU A 235 14.65 -2.30 3.03
N ASN A 236 15.79 -1.70 2.67
CA ASN A 236 16.77 -1.23 3.64
C ASN A 236 16.23 -0.03 4.44
N ALA A 237 15.59 0.92 3.78
CA ALA A 237 15.01 2.10 4.43
C ALA A 237 13.88 1.72 5.41
N LEU A 238 13.15 0.64 5.13
CA LEU A 238 12.08 0.11 5.95
C LEU A 238 12.52 -0.99 6.93
N GLU A 239 13.83 -1.21 7.12
CA GLU A 239 14.32 -2.22 8.05
C GLU A 239 13.81 -1.94 9.48
N ASN A 240 13.22 -2.94 10.13
CA ASN A 240 12.59 -2.83 11.46
C ASN A 240 11.44 -1.82 11.53
N SER A 241 10.86 -1.42 10.40
CA SER A 241 9.75 -0.46 10.36
C SER A 241 8.41 -1.03 10.80
N GLY A 242 8.28 -2.34 11.00
CA GLY A 242 6.97 -2.98 11.20
C GLY A 242 6.10 -3.01 9.94
N LEU A 243 6.63 -2.58 8.78
CA LEU A 243 5.99 -2.72 7.48
C LEU A 243 6.55 -3.94 6.73
N SER A 244 5.70 -4.59 5.95
CA SER A 244 6.11 -5.58 4.97
C SER A 244 5.76 -5.18 3.56
N ILE A 245 6.69 -5.46 2.65
CA ILE A 245 6.49 -5.29 1.21
C ILE A 245 6.15 -6.64 0.60
N LEU A 246 5.02 -6.66 -0.11
CA LEU A 246 4.53 -7.77 -0.91
C LEU A 246 4.70 -7.41 -2.38
N LYS A 247 5.30 -8.30 -3.16
CA LYS A 247 5.48 -8.13 -4.60
C LYS A 247 4.43 -8.96 -5.34
N GLY A 248 3.66 -8.30 -6.21
CA GLY A 248 2.66 -8.96 -7.02
C GLY A 248 3.25 -9.54 -8.30
N ASN A 249 2.72 -10.67 -8.74
CA ASN A 249 2.98 -11.19 -10.08
C ASN A 249 2.20 -10.39 -11.15
N SER A 250 2.44 -10.70 -12.43
CA SER A 250 1.90 -9.92 -13.56
C SER A 250 0.38 -9.95 -13.72
N ASP A 251 -0.32 -10.91 -13.11
CA ASP A 251 -1.79 -11.01 -13.17
C ASP A 251 -2.46 -10.84 -11.79
N TYR A 252 -1.67 -10.38 -10.81
CA TYR A 252 -2.09 -10.15 -9.43
C TYR A 252 -2.71 -11.38 -8.76
N SER A 253 -2.37 -12.58 -9.24
CA SER A 253 -2.86 -13.84 -8.69
C SER A 253 -2.03 -14.38 -7.54
N ASP A 254 -0.82 -13.87 -7.37
CA ASP A 254 0.15 -14.32 -6.37
C ASP A 254 0.90 -13.10 -5.81
N TRP A 255 1.05 -13.06 -4.49
CA TRP A 255 1.78 -12.01 -3.78
C TRP A 255 2.84 -12.60 -2.86
N GLN A 256 4.09 -12.21 -3.09
CA GLN A 256 5.21 -12.74 -2.34
C GLN A 256 5.82 -11.66 -1.44
N LYS A 257 5.90 -11.91 -0.14
CA LYS A 257 6.68 -11.06 0.77
C LYS A 257 8.16 -11.10 0.35
N ILE A 258 8.77 -9.92 0.23
CA ILE A 258 10.18 -9.78 -0.14
C ILE A 258 10.99 -9.12 0.98
N LYS A 259 12.29 -9.43 1.05
CA LYS A 259 13.25 -8.76 1.93
C LYS A 259 14.58 -8.52 1.24
N ALA A 260 15.35 -7.55 1.73
CA ALA A 260 16.71 -7.36 1.28
C ALA A 260 17.63 -8.44 1.90
N GLN A 261 18.46 -9.06 1.07
CA GLN A 261 19.59 -9.88 1.51
C GLN A 261 20.86 -9.39 0.81
N GLY A 262 21.57 -8.47 1.46
CA GLY A 262 22.69 -7.77 0.84
C GLY A 262 22.18 -6.83 -0.25
N ARG A 263 22.53 -7.11 -1.51
CA ARG A 263 22.14 -6.28 -2.68
C ARG A 263 21.12 -6.96 -3.58
N GLN A 264 20.34 -7.88 -3.01
CA GLN A 264 19.34 -8.65 -3.73
C GLN A 264 18.06 -8.68 -2.92
N THR A 265 16.94 -8.76 -3.62
CA THR A 265 15.68 -9.15 -3.03
C THR A 265 15.57 -10.67 -2.99
N VAL A 266 15.05 -11.18 -1.89
CA VAL A 266 14.74 -12.60 -1.73
C VAL A 266 13.33 -12.75 -1.21
N ASP A 267 12.68 -13.81 -1.68
CA ASP A 267 11.35 -14.18 -1.25
C ASP A 267 11.40 -14.71 0.19
N VAL A 268 10.35 -14.40 0.95
CA VAL A 268 10.15 -14.88 2.31
C VAL A 268 9.06 -15.94 2.29
N ASP A 269 9.46 -17.21 2.42
CA ASP A 269 8.52 -18.32 2.46
C ASP A 269 7.47 -18.12 3.56
N CYS A 270 6.20 -18.25 3.17
CA CYS A 270 5.02 -18.16 4.02
C CYS A 270 4.57 -19.51 4.60
N ASN A 271 5.52 -20.40 4.92
CA ASN A 271 5.26 -21.77 5.42
C ASN A 271 5.10 -21.86 6.94
#